data_AF-A0A4U6M3E1-F1
#
_entry.id   AF-A0A4U6M3E1-F1
#
_cell.length_a   1.000
_cell.length_b   1.000
_cell.length_c   1.000
_cell.angle_alpha   90.00
_cell.angle_beta   90.00
_cell.angle_gamma   90.00
#
_symmetry.space_group_name_H-M   'P 1'
#
loop_
_entity.id
_entity.type
_entity.pdbx_description
1 polymer ?
#
loop_
_entity_poly.entity_id
_entity_poly.type
_entity_poly.pdbx_seq_one_letter_code
_entity_poly.pdbx_strand_id
1 'polypeptide(L)' 'MLQQAVVAGERVFELMDGPRQRYGEDDRPLKSGDIEVDNVSFAYRDDNLVLQNISLSVPSRSFVA' A
#
# COMPACT_ATOMS: atom_id res chain seq x y z
N MET A 1 -27.13 -5.03 -27.33
CA MET A 1 -25.83 -4.32 -27.43
C MET A 1 -25.77 -3.04 -26.60
N LEU A 2 -26.85 -2.25 -26.49
CA LEU A 2 -26.84 -1.02 -25.68
C LEU A 2 -26.67 -1.28 -24.18
N GLN A 3 -27.33 -2.30 -23.62
CA GLN A 3 -27.33 -2.57 -22.19
C GLN A 3 -25.96 -2.98 -21.63
N GLN A 4 -25.14 -3.71 -22.40
CA GLN A 4 -23.77 -4.05 -21.98
C GLN A 4 -22.83 -2.85 -22.02
N ALA A 5 -23.03 -1.91 -22.95
CA ALA A 5 -22.26 -0.68 -23.00
C ALA A 5 -22.55 0.23 -21.79
N VAL A 6 -23.80 0.28 -21.33
CA VAL A 6 -24.18 1.01 -20.11
C VAL A 6 -23.52 0.41 -18.86
N VAL A 7 -23.63 -0.91 -18.67
CA VAL A 7 -23.01 -1.62 -17.52
C VAL A 7 -21.48 -1.48 -17.53
N ALA A 8 -20.86 -1.50 -18.72
CA ALA A 8 -19.41 -1.27 -18.84
C ALA A 8 -19.02 0.17 -18.47
N GLY A 9 -19.84 1.16 -18.85
CA GLY A 9 -19.61 2.56 -18.49
C GLY A 9 -19.66 2.80 -16.98
N GLU A 10 -20.66 2.25 -16.29
CA GLU A 10 -20.80 2.38 -14.83
C GLU A 10 -19.58 1.83 -14.08
N ARG A 11 -19.06 0.67 -14.48
CA ARG A 11 -17.86 0.08 -13.86
C ARG A 11 -16.60 0.92 -14.03
N VAL A 12 -16.46 1.58 -15.19
CA VAL A 12 -15.31 2.47 -15.44
C VAL A 12 -15.41 3.70 -14.54
N PHE A 13 -16.62 4.28 -14.38
CA PHE A 13 -16.83 5.41 -13.48
C PHE A 13 -16.62 5.03 -12.01
N GLU A 14 -17.10 3.87 -11.58
CA GLU A 14 -16.86 3.35 -10.22
C GLU A 14 -15.35 3.19 -9.93
N LEU A 15 -14.58 2.69 -10.89
CA LEU A 15 -13.13 2.58 -10.76
C LEU A 15 -12.44 3.96 -10.73
N MET A 16 -12.89 4.90 -11.57
CA MET A 16 -12.35 6.27 -11.62
C MET A 16 -12.58 7.05 -10.32
N ASP A 17 -13.72 6.83 -9.69
CA ASP A 17 -14.10 7.48 -8.42
C ASP A 17 -13.48 6.79 -7.20
N GLY A 18 -12.76 5.69 -7.41
CA GLY A 18 -12.05 4.97 -6.37
C GLY A 18 -10.99 5.85 -5.66
N PRO A 19 -10.75 5.64 -4.36
CA PRO A 19 -9.76 6.41 -3.62
C PRO A 19 -8.37 6.19 -4.23
N ARG A 20 -7.69 7.30 -4.54
CA ARG A 20 -6.31 7.24 -5.05
C ARG A 20 -5.38 6.73 -3.95
N GLN A 21 -4.49 5.80 -4.30
CA GLN A 21 -3.41 5.38 -3.43
C GLN A 21 -2.62 6.61 -2.96
N ARG A 22 -2.44 6.71 -1.65
CA ARG A 22 -1.60 7.75 -1.04
C ARG A 22 -0.24 7.16 -0.71
N TYR A 23 0.78 8.01 -0.79
CA TYR A 23 2.13 7.74 -0.34
C TYR A 23 2.48 8.72 0.77
N GLY A 24 3.61 8.52 1.43
CA GLY A 24 4.16 9.54 2.33
C GLY A 24 4.51 10.83 1.58
N GLU A 25 4.75 11.89 2.34
CA GLU A 25 5.09 13.21 1.80
C GLU A 25 6.60 13.42 1.60
N ASP A 26 7.43 12.41 1.90
CA ASP A 26 8.88 12.48 1.74
C ASP A 26 9.28 12.29 0.27
N ASP A 27 9.75 13.37 -0.34
CA ASP A 27 10.19 13.44 -1.73
C ASP A 27 11.72 13.44 -1.89
N ARG A 28 12.45 13.34 -0.77
CA ARG A 28 13.91 13.42 -0.79
C ARG A 28 14.50 12.19 -1.50
N PRO A 29 15.58 12.35 -2.28
CA PRO A 29 16.28 11.22 -2.85
C PRO A 29 16.76 10.25 -1.76
N LEU A 30 16.68 8.96 -2.05
CA LEU A 30 17.21 7.92 -1.17
C LEU A 30 18.71 8.12 -0.93
N LYS A 31 19.11 8.12 0.35
CA LYS A 31 20.51 8.31 0.76
C LYS A 31 21.25 7.00 1.03
N SER A 32 20.53 5.95 1.40
CA SER A 32 21.06 4.61 1.64
C SER A 32 20.03 3.56 1.21
N GLY A 33 20.45 2.29 1.21
CA GLY A 33 19.57 1.14 1.02
C GLY A 33 19.18 0.46 2.33
N ASP A 34 19.33 1.17 3.46
CA ASP A 34 18.93 0.66 4.77
C ASP A 34 17.41 0.70 4.88
N ILE A 35 16.83 -0.35 5.46
CA ILE A 35 15.39 -0.44 5.68
C ILE A 35 15.16 -0.49 7.19
N GLU A 36 14.37 0.45 7.68
CA GLU A 36 13.90 0.49 9.06
C GLU A 36 12.38 0.32 9.05
N VAL A 37 11.87 -0.62 9.85
CA VAL A 37 10.46 -0.73 10.19
C VAL A 37 10.37 -0.48 11.68
N ASP A 38 9.58 0.50 12.09
CA ASP A 38 9.44 0.88 13.49
C ASP A 38 8.00 0.72 13.96
N ASN A 39 7.79 -0.25 14.85
CA ASN A 39 6.57 -0.49 15.60
C ASN A 39 5.31 -0.54 14.73
N VAL A 40 5.41 -1.20 13.58
CA VAL A 40 4.34 -1.29 12.59
C VAL A 40 3.32 -2.36 12.99
N SER A 41 2.06 -1.96 13.03
CA SER A 41 0.89 -2.84 13.13
C SER A 41 0.01 -2.66 11.90
N PHE A 42 -0.48 -3.76 11.34
CA PHE A 42 -1.25 -3.75 10.09
C PHE A 42 -2.38 -4.78 10.09
N ALA A 43 -3.49 -4.40 9.48
CA ALA A 43 -4.71 -5.19 9.33
C ALA A 43 -5.28 -4.98 7.91
N TYR A 44 -5.74 -6.06 7.26
CA TYR A 44 -6.52 -5.95 6.03
C TYR A 44 -7.98 -5.56 6.29
N ARG A 45 -8.48 -5.94 7.47
CA ARG A 45 -9.79 -5.58 8.00
C ARG A 45 -9.57 -5.11 9.43
N ASP A 46 -10.28 -4.06 9.82
CA ASP A 46 -10.06 -3.36 11.09
C ASP A 46 -10.15 -4.27 12.34
N ASP A 47 -10.78 -5.44 12.21
CA ASP A 47 -11.00 -6.40 13.29
C ASP A 47 -9.91 -7.49 13.43
N ASN A 48 -8.92 -7.54 12.54
CA ASN A 48 -7.91 -8.60 12.55
C ASN A 48 -6.51 -8.12 12.16
N LEU A 49 -5.70 -7.82 13.18
CA LEU A 49 -4.29 -7.47 13.03
C LEU A 49 -3.46 -8.68 12.61
N VAL A 50 -2.85 -8.58 11.43
CA VAL A 50 -1.95 -9.61 10.86
C VAL A 50 -0.48 -9.32 11.14
N LEU A 51 -0.11 -8.05 11.32
CA LEU A 51 1.17 -7.63 11.89
C LEU A 51 0.90 -6.87 13.18
N GLN A 52 1.65 -7.19 14.24
CA GLN A 52 1.47 -6.60 15.56
C GLN A 52 2.83 -6.15 16.10
N ASN A 53 3.03 -4.83 16.18
CA ASN A 53 4.21 -4.17 16.73
C ASN A 53 5.53 -4.74 16.20
N ILE A 54 5.64 -4.82 14.87
CA ILE A 54 6.85 -5.33 14.23
C ILE A 54 7.85 -4.20 14.08
N SER A 55 9.06 -4.43 14.59
CA SER A 55 10.24 -3.59 14.32
C SER A 55 11.36 -4.44 13.72
N LEU A 56 12.00 -3.94 12.67
CA LEU A 56 13.15 -4.59 12.04
C LEU A 56 14.09 -3.55 11.44
N SER A 57 15.39 -3.87 11.43
CA SER A 57 16.40 -3.08 10.74
C SER A 57 17.19 -3.99 9.82
N VAL A 58 17.26 -3.62 8.54
CA VAL A 58 17.99 -4.34 7.50
C VAL A 58 19.04 -3.40 6.93
N PRO A 59 20.33 -3.67 7.19
CA PRO A 59 21.41 -2.88 6.61
C PRO A 59 21.44 -2.98 5.08
N SER A 60 21.98 -1.94 4.44
CA SER A 60 22.21 -1.90 3.01
C SER A 60 22.94 -3.15 2.51
N ARG A 61 22.39 -3.77 1.45
CA ARG A 61 22.94 -4.99 0.82
C ARG A 61 22.94 -6.24 1.73
N SER A 62 22.11 -6.25 2.78
CA SER A 62 21.87 -7.42 3.61
C SER A 62 20.67 -8.24 3.13
N PHE A 63 20.58 -9.48 3.60
CA PHE A 63 19.46 -10.39 3.35
C PHE A 63 18.94 -10.92 4.69
N VAL A 64 17.61 -10.96 4.84
CA VAL A 64 16.90 -11.47 6.01
C VAL A 64 15.85 -12.49 5.52
N ALA A 65 15.80 -13.66 6.14
CA ALA A 65 14.93 -14.79 5.78
C ALA A 65 14.03 -15.20 6.95
#